data_AF-A0A946BGC5-F1
#
_entry.id   AF-A0A946BGC5-F1
#
_cell.length_a   1.000
_cell.length_b   1.000
_cell.length_c   1.000
_cell.angle_alpha   90.00
_cell.angle_beta   90.00
_cell.angle_gamma   90.00
#
_symmetry.space_group_name_H-M   'P 1'
#
loop_
_entity.id
_entity.type
_entity.pdbx_description
1 polymer ?
#
loop_
_entity_poly.entity_id
_entity_poly.type
_entity_poly.pdbx_seq_one_letter_code
_entity_poly.pdbx_strand_id
1 'polypeptide(L)'
;MKIFLIHFIFAAIFIFTTTAFAATAKEKYMEADACYKKLRHSVSKQKKEIEWLNCISRYEIIYRLHNNSSWAPAGMYKAAQLYITLSKRSGRGSHQRQAADLLARLQNKYPKSSY
;
A
#
# COMPACT_ATOMS: atom_id res chain seq x y z
N MET A 1 28.20 -24.75 -45.06
CA MET A 1 28.14 -23.40 -44.44
C MET A 1 26.70 -22.94 -44.10
N LYS A 2 25.76 -23.85 -43.82
CA LYS A 2 24.35 -23.51 -43.46
C LYS A 2 24.08 -23.44 -41.95
N ILE A 3 25.03 -23.87 -41.12
CA ILE A 3 24.90 -23.90 -39.65
C ILE A 3 25.14 -22.52 -39.00
N PHE A 4 25.95 -21.67 -39.63
CA PHE A 4 26.24 -20.33 -39.12
C PHE A 4 25.08 -19.33 -39.26
N LEU A 5 24.10 -19.60 -40.14
CA LEU A 5 22.94 -18.71 -40.33
C LEU A 5 21.85 -18.87 -39.25
N ILE A 6 21.87 -19.99 -38.51
CA ILE A 6 20.85 -20.30 -37.49
C ILE A 6 21.19 -19.65 -36.14
N HIS A 7 22.47 -19.40 -35.86
CA HIS A 7 22.90 -18.73 -34.63
C HIS A 7 22.69 -17.21 -34.65
N PHE A 8 22.50 -16.61 -35.82
CA PHE A 8 22.25 -15.17 -35.93
C PHE A 8 20.80 -14.79 -35.59
N ILE A 9 19.86 -15.75 -35.63
CA ILE A 9 18.44 -15.51 -35.29
C ILE A 9 18.18 -15.65 -33.78
N PHE A 10 19.00 -16.42 -33.05
CA PHE A 10 18.84 -16.62 -31.61
C PHE A 10 19.37 -15.47 -30.74
N ALA A 11 20.18 -14.57 -31.29
CA ALA A 11 20.75 -13.43 -30.56
C ALA A 11 19.86 -12.18 -30.52
N ALA A 12 18.78 -12.11 -31.31
CA ALA A 12 17.97 -10.90 -31.46
C ALA A 12 16.68 -10.86 -30.61
N ILE A 13 16.36 -11.91 -29.85
CA ILE A 13 15.05 -12.05 -29.16
C ILE A 13 15.06 -11.57 -27.70
N PHE A 14 16.21 -11.13 -27.15
CA PHE A 14 16.34 -10.91 -25.69
C PHE A 14 16.36 -9.45 -25.19
N ILE A 15 15.82 -8.48 -25.96
CA ILE A 15 15.77 -7.08 -25.48
C ILE A 15 14.38 -6.46 -25.70
N PHE A 16 13.33 -7.11 -25.19
CA PHE A 16 12.12 -6.40 -24.77
C PHE A 16 12.23 -6.14 -23.26
N THR A 17 13.06 -5.18 -22.88
CA THR A 17 13.01 -4.63 -21.51
C THR A 17 11.72 -3.84 -21.39
N THR A 18 10.69 -4.43 -20.78
CA THR A 18 9.47 -3.71 -20.44
C THR A 18 9.79 -2.65 -19.40
N THR A 19 9.67 -1.37 -19.77
CA THR A 19 9.79 -0.25 -18.84
C THR A 19 8.56 -0.23 -17.93
N ALA A 20 8.67 -0.83 -16.74
CA ALA A 20 7.63 -0.72 -15.73
C ALA A 20 7.71 0.66 -15.05
N PHE A 21 6.75 1.54 -15.32
CA PHE A 21 6.61 2.79 -14.57
C PHE A 21 6.17 2.50 -13.14
N ALA A 22 6.87 3.09 -12.17
CA ALA A 22 6.45 3.01 -10.77
C ALA A 22 5.13 3.78 -10.58
N ALA A 23 4.15 3.16 -9.93
CA ALA A 23 2.89 3.81 -9.61
C ALA A 23 3.10 5.03 -8.71
N THR A 24 2.30 6.07 -8.92
CA THR A 24 2.31 7.31 -8.15
C THR A 24 1.70 7.11 -6.75
N ALA A 25 2.00 8.03 -5.84
CA ALA A 25 1.43 8.03 -4.49
C ALA A 25 -0.11 8.09 -4.49
N LYS A 26 -0.70 8.84 -5.43
CA LYS A 26 -2.15 8.95 -5.61
C LYS A 26 -2.75 7.62 -6.05
N GLU A 27 -2.15 6.94 -7.03
CA GLU A 27 -2.62 5.64 -7.50
C GLU A 27 -2.55 4.59 -6.37
N LYS A 28 -1.47 4.60 -5.58
CA LYS A 28 -1.37 3.73 -4.40
C LYS A 28 -2.43 4.03 -3.35
N TYR A 29 -2.76 5.29 -3.12
CA TYR A 29 -3.87 5.66 -2.24
C TYR A 29 -5.22 5.16 -2.78
N MET A 30 -5.49 5.34 -4.07
CA MET A 30 -6.73 4.84 -4.69
C MET A 30 -6.82 3.31 -4.64
N GLU A 31 -5.71 2.61 -4.79
CA GLU A 31 -5.62 1.15 -4.63
C GLU A 31 -5.96 0.72 -3.18
N ALA A 32 -5.47 1.44 -2.17
CA ALA A 32 -5.79 1.21 -0.77
C ALA A 32 -7.27 1.50 -0.45
N ASP A 33 -7.82 2.60 -0.97
CA ASP A 33 -9.24 2.95 -0.87
C ASP A 33 -10.14 1.89 -1.51
N ALA A 34 -9.74 1.35 -2.66
CA ALA A 34 -10.45 0.26 -3.32
C ALA A 34 -10.45 -1.03 -2.48
N CYS A 35 -9.33 -1.34 -1.81
CA CYS A 35 -9.27 -2.44 -0.84
C CYS A 35 -10.29 -2.22 0.28
N TYR A 36 -10.26 -1.05 0.92
CA TYR A 36 -11.15 -0.73 2.03
C TYR A 36 -12.62 -0.72 1.60
N LYS A 37 -12.94 -0.21 0.40
CA LYS A 37 -14.29 -0.27 -0.19
C LYS A 37 -14.81 -1.71 -0.30
N LYS A 38 -13.98 -2.64 -0.78
CA LYS A 38 -14.33 -4.07 -0.86
C LYS A 38 -14.51 -4.70 0.53
N LEU A 39 -13.65 -4.34 1.49
CA LEU A 39 -13.74 -4.81 2.88
C LEU A 39 -15.03 -4.34 3.55
N ARG A 40 -15.32 -3.03 3.53
CA ARG A 40 -16.47 -2.44 4.22
C ARG A 40 -17.83 -2.88 3.65
N HIS A 41 -17.88 -3.35 2.41
CA HIS A 41 -19.09 -3.89 1.79
C HIS A 41 -19.28 -5.40 1.98
N SER A 42 -18.37 -6.09 2.65
CA SER A 42 -18.44 -7.54 2.84
C SER A 42 -18.37 -7.91 4.32
N VAL A 43 -19.50 -8.34 4.88
CA VAL A 43 -19.56 -8.81 6.28
C VAL A 43 -18.60 -9.97 6.51
N SER A 44 -18.45 -10.88 5.53
CA SER A 44 -17.53 -12.01 5.64
C SER A 44 -16.06 -11.57 5.69
N LYS A 45 -15.67 -10.54 4.92
CA LYS A 45 -14.32 -9.97 5.00
C LYS A 45 -14.09 -9.20 6.29
N GLN A 46 -15.08 -8.44 6.76
CA GLN A 46 -14.96 -7.69 8.01
C GLN A 46 -14.74 -8.57 9.26
N LYS A 47 -15.10 -9.86 9.21
CA LYS A 47 -14.82 -10.83 10.29
C LYS A 47 -13.36 -11.29 10.32
N LYS A 48 -12.60 -11.12 9.24
CA LYS A 48 -11.24 -11.63 9.10
C LYS A 48 -10.22 -10.52 9.36
N GLU A 49 -9.47 -10.61 10.45
CA GLU A 49 -8.41 -9.63 10.81
C GLU A 49 -7.44 -9.39 9.65
N ILE A 50 -7.04 -10.46 8.96
CA ILE A 50 -6.11 -10.37 7.83
C ILE A 50 -6.62 -9.48 6.68
N GLU A 51 -7.93 -9.43 6.43
CA GLU A 51 -8.48 -8.56 5.38
C GLU A 51 -8.35 -7.07 5.75
N TRP A 52 -8.44 -6.74 7.05
CA TRP A 52 -8.17 -5.40 7.55
C TRP A 52 -6.69 -5.05 7.40
N LEU A 53 -5.80 -5.93 7.87
CA LEU A 53 -4.35 -5.74 7.78
C LEU A 53 -3.87 -5.61 6.32
N ASN A 54 -4.50 -6.35 5.40
CA ASN A 54 -4.23 -6.22 3.97
C ASN A 54 -4.55 -4.83 3.42
N CYS A 55 -5.65 -4.20 3.84
CA CYS A 55 -5.96 -2.83 3.42
C CYS A 55 -5.11 -1.79 4.14
N ILE A 56 -4.82 -1.99 5.43
CA ILE A 56 -3.95 -1.11 6.21
C ILE A 56 -2.55 -1.03 5.59
N SER A 57 -1.93 -2.18 5.31
CA SER A 57 -0.56 -2.22 4.76
C SER A 57 -0.43 -1.51 3.41
N ARG A 58 -1.51 -1.45 2.62
CA ARG A 58 -1.58 -0.70 1.35
C ARG A 58 -1.60 0.81 1.57
N TYR A 59 -2.21 1.31 2.63
CA TYR A 59 -2.04 2.73 2.99
C TYR A 59 -0.63 2.99 3.53
N GLU A 60 -0.08 2.09 4.34
CA GLU A 60 1.25 2.27 4.92
C GLU A 60 2.37 2.25 3.89
N ILE A 61 2.19 1.57 2.75
CA ILE A 61 3.20 1.57 1.69
C ILE A 61 3.43 2.96 1.09
N ILE A 62 2.42 3.84 1.15
CA ILE A 62 2.47 5.17 0.56
C ILE A 62 3.52 6.04 1.25
N TYR A 63 3.53 6.09 2.59
CA TYR A 63 4.53 6.88 3.32
C TYR A 63 5.93 6.24 3.31
N ARG A 64 6.02 4.94 3.02
CA ARG A 64 7.30 4.23 2.85
C ARG A 64 7.94 4.53 1.50
N LEU A 65 7.16 4.49 0.42
CA LEU A 65 7.67 4.69 -0.95
C LEU A 65 7.62 6.15 -1.42
N HIS A 66 6.66 6.94 -0.94
CA HIS A 66 6.41 8.30 -1.39
C HIS A 66 6.39 9.29 -0.22
N ASN A 67 7.43 9.22 0.62
CA ASN A 67 7.49 9.99 1.87
C ASN A 67 7.34 11.52 1.71
N ASN A 68 7.66 12.10 0.56
CA ASN A 68 7.54 13.54 0.30
C ASN A 68 6.21 13.94 -0.35
N SER A 69 5.34 12.97 -0.63
CA SER A 69 4.02 13.23 -1.24
C SER A 69 3.01 13.70 -0.19
N SER A 70 2.10 14.59 -0.59
CA SER A 70 0.92 14.95 0.23
C SER A 70 0.01 13.75 0.53
N TRP A 71 0.11 12.66 -0.24
CA TRP A 71 -0.62 11.41 0.01
C TRP A 71 0.00 10.54 1.11
N ALA A 72 1.26 10.79 1.51
CA ALA A 72 1.90 10.04 2.60
C ALA A 72 1.20 10.26 3.96
N PRO A 73 0.99 11.49 4.45
CA PRO A 73 0.25 11.69 5.69
C PRO A 73 -1.21 11.24 5.57
N ALA A 74 -1.84 11.39 4.41
CA ALA A 74 -3.19 10.87 4.17
C ALA A 74 -3.26 9.35 4.36
N GLY A 75 -2.28 8.62 3.81
CA GLY A 75 -2.15 7.17 3.98
C GLY A 75 -1.91 6.78 5.43
N MET A 76 -1.00 7.45 6.13
CA MET A 76 -0.75 7.20 7.57
C MET A 76 -2.02 7.40 8.41
N TYR A 77 -2.73 8.50 8.20
CA TYR A 77 -3.96 8.79 8.93
C TYR A 77 -5.04 7.74 8.68
N LYS A 78 -5.25 7.34 7.41
CA LYS A 78 -6.22 6.29 7.07
C LYS A 78 -5.86 4.93 7.67
N ALA A 79 -4.60 4.53 7.61
CA ALA A 79 -4.13 3.31 8.26
C ALA A 79 -4.39 3.34 9.78
N ALA A 80 -4.13 4.45 10.45
CA ALA A 80 -4.42 4.61 11.88
C ALA A 80 -5.93 4.49 12.18
N GLN A 81 -6.79 5.14 11.39
CA GLN A 81 -8.25 5.01 11.53
C GLN A 81 -8.73 3.56 11.39
N LEU A 82 -8.14 2.81 10.45
CA LEU A 82 -8.45 1.39 10.27
C LEU A 82 -7.93 0.52 11.41
N TYR A 83 -6.75 0.80 11.95
CA TYR A 83 -6.26 0.12 13.16
C TYR A 83 -7.16 0.37 14.37
N ILE A 84 -7.65 1.59 14.58
CA ILE A 84 -8.62 1.92 15.64
C ILE A 84 -9.90 1.11 15.45
N THR A 85 -10.41 1.07 14.22
CA THR A 85 -11.62 0.31 13.88
C THR A 85 -11.43 -1.19 14.14
N LEU A 86 -10.29 -1.73 13.73
CA LEU A 86 -9.94 -3.12 13.95
C LEU A 86 -9.76 -3.44 15.44
N SER A 87 -9.14 -2.53 16.21
CA SER A 87 -9.00 -2.68 17.66
C SER A 87 -10.37 -2.77 18.35
N LYS A 88 -11.30 -1.86 18.01
CA LYS A 88 -12.68 -1.89 18.54
C LYS A 88 -13.41 -3.19 18.21
N ARG A 89 -13.18 -3.76 17.04
CA ARG A 89 -13.83 -5.01 16.60
C ARG A 89 -13.22 -6.27 17.19
N SER A 90 -11.91 -6.28 17.38
CA SER A 90 -11.16 -7.45 17.85
C SER A 90 -10.93 -7.48 19.36
N GLY A 91 -11.07 -6.34 20.04
CA GLY A 91 -10.67 -6.17 21.44
C GLY A 91 -9.16 -6.15 21.68
N ARG A 92 -8.34 -6.20 20.61
CA ARG A 92 -6.87 -6.31 20.74
C ARG A 92 -6.24 -4.94 20.92
N GLY A 93 -5.57 -4.73 22.06
CA GLY A 93 -4.81 -3.52 22.35
C GLY A 93 -3.55 -3.32 21.49
N SER A 94 -3.08 -4.36 20.79
CA SER A 94 -1.99 -4.24 19.81
C SER A 94 -2.34 -3.28 18.67
N HIS A 95 -3.56 -3.38 18.11
CA HIS A 95 -3.99 -2.49 17.03
C HIS A 95 -4.17 -1.05 17.50
N GLN A 96 -4.63 -0.84 18.73
CA GLN A 96 -4.70 0.50 19.32
C GLN A 96 -3.30 1.13 19.43
N ARG A 97 -2.30 0.36 19.86
CA ARG A 97 -0.90 0.81 19.91
C ARG A 97 -0.35 1.11 18.52
N GLN A 98 -0.65 0.29 17.52
CA GLN A 98 -0.25 0.55 16.12
C GLN A 98 -0.85 1.84 15.58
N ALA A 99 -2.13 2.13 15.88
CA ALA A 99 -2.74 3.40 15.51
C ALA A 99 -2.06 4.60 16.19
N ALA A 100 -1.81 4.50 17.50
CA ALA A 100 -1.17 5.57 18.26
C ALA A 100 0.25 5.87 17.77
N ASP A 101 1.07 4.83 17.54
CA ASP A 101 2.41 4.97 16.97
C ASP A 101 2.35 5.66 15.60
N LEU A 102 1.45 5.22 14.72
CA LEU A 102 1.34 5.77 13.39
C LEU A 102 0.93 7.25 13.40
N LEU A 103 0.02 7.65 14.29
CA LEU A 103 -0.38 9.04 14.48
C LEU A 103 0.75 9.90 15.05
N ALA A 104 1.47 9.41 16.07
CA ALA A 104 2.62 10.12 16.63
C ALA A 104 3.71 10.35 15.56
N ARG A 105 4.00 9.32 14.76
CA ARG A 105 4.93 9.42 13.63
C ARG A 105 4.44 10.38 12.55
N LEU A 106 3.13 10.43 12.28
CA LEU A 106 2.54 11.37 11.33
C LEU A 106 2.81 12.80 11.79
N GLN A 107 2.47 13.13 13.04
CA GLN A 107 2.68 14.48 13.60
C GLN A 107 4.14 14.89 13.57
N ASN A 108 5.05 13.97 13.95
CA ASN A 108 6.49 14.25 13.97
C ASN A 108 7.07 14.47 12.56
N LYS A 109 6.63 13.69 11.56
CA LYS A 109 7.20 13.74 10.20
C LYS A 109 6.51 14.78 9.30
N TYR A 110 5.24 15.06 9.55
CA TYR A 110 4.41 15.95 8.74
C TYR A 110 3.73 17.02 9.61
N PRO A 111 4.48 17.88 10.32
CA PRO A 111 3.91 18.83 11.28
C PRO A 111 3.00 19.90 10.64
N LYS A 112 3.09 20.08 9.32
CA LYS A 112 2.25 21.00 8.53
C LYS A 112 1.07 20.29 7.84
N SER A 113 0.87 19.00 8.11
CA SER A 113 -0.25 18.26 7.53
C SER A 113 -1.59 18.74 8.08
N SER A 114 -2.64 18.60 7.29
CA SER A 114 -4.03 18.80 7.74
C SER A 114 -4.64 17.56 8.40
N TYR A 115 -3.90 16.44 8.44
CA TYR A 115 -4.28 15.19 9.08
C TYR A 115 -3.60 15.06 10.44
#